data_AF-A0A1Q2HQC2-F1
#
_entry.id   AF-A0A1Q2HQC2-F1
#
_cell.length_a   1.000
_cell.length_b   1.000
_cell.length_c   1.000
_cell.angle_alpha   90.00
_cell.angle_beta   90.00
_cell.angle_gamma   90.00
#
_symmetry.space_group_name_H-M   'P 1'
#
loop_
_entity.id
_entity.type
_entity.pdbx_description
1 polymer ?
#
loop_
_entity_poly.entity_id
_entity_poly.type
_entity_poly.pdbx_seq_one_letter_code
_entity_poly.pdbx_strand_id
1 'polypeptide(L)'
;MPGGFGVRVETFLKQGDFISPNYDSMIAKLLVHQPDRETALATMKRALQEFRIAPIKTTIPASLQIIDHPSYRNNQIDTGFLESEMEF
;
A
#
# COMPACT_ATOMS: atom_id res chain seq x y z
N MET A 1 5.23 7.02 -9.85
CA MET A 1 4.23 7.09 -8.76
C MET A 1 2.84 6.95 -9.39
N PRO A 2 1.88 6.28 -8.75
CA PRO A 2 0.52 6.14 -9.27
C PRO A 2 -0.29 7.44 -9.14
N GLY A 3 -1.41 7.50 -9.86
CA GLY A 3 -2.37 8.59 -9.78
C GLY A 3 -3.77 8.17 -10.25
N GLY A 4 -4.55 9.15 -10.71
CA GLY A 4 -5.92 8.96 -11.20
C GLY A 4 -6.99 9.35 -10.19
N PHE A 5 -8.25 9.26 -10.61
CA PHE A 5 -9.40 9.62 -9.77
C PHE A 5 -9.41 8.83 -8.45
N GLY A 6 -9.57 9.55 -7.35
CA GLY A 6 -9.60 8.96 -6.01
C GLY A 6 -8.24 8.49 -5.47
N VAL A 7 -7.11 8.74 -6.15
CA VAL A 7 -5.76 8.35 -5.69
C VAL A 7 -4.95 9.58 -5.31
N ARG A 8 -4.38 9.56 -4.09
CA ARG A 8 -3.43 10.57 -3.60
C ARG A 8 -2.17 9.88 -3.09
N VAL A 9 -1.02 10.38 -3.52
CA VAL A 9 0.28 9.96 -3.01
C VAL A 9 0.90 11.14 -2.25
N GLU A 10 1.25 10.92 -1.00
CA GLU A 10 2.04 11.86 -0.20
C GLU A 10 3.45 11.31 -0.07
N THR A 11 4.45 12.06 -0.50
CA THR A 11 5.86 11.66 -0.42
C THR A 11 6.74 12.90 -0.35
N PHE A 12 7.87 12.79 0.32
CA PHE A 12 8.95 13.79 0.28
C PHE A 12 9.99 13.48 -0.80
N LEU A 13 9.94 12.29 -1.39
CA LEU A 13 10.97 11.79 -2.29
C LEU A 13 10.85 12.36 -3.71
N LYS A 14 12.02 12.58 -4.28
CA LYS A 14 12.27 12.80 -5.70
C LYS A 14 13.26 11.74 -6.21
N GLN A 15 13.30 11.55 -7.52
CA GLN A 15 14.25 10.63 -8.13
C GLN A 15 15.68 11.06 -7.80
N GLY A 16 16.51 10.11 -7.34
CA GLY A 16 17.90 10.35 -6.96
C GLY A 16 18.10 10.73 -5.49
N ASP A 17 17.03 10.89 -4.71
CA ASP A 17 17.14 11.16 -3.29
C ASP A 17 17.77 9.99 -2.53
N PHE A 18 18.58 10.33 -1.53
CA PHE A 18 19.16 9.36 -0.59
C PHE A 18 18.19 9.12 0.57
N ILE A 19 17.89 7.85 0.84
CA ILE A 19 17.06 7.46 1.98
C ILE A 19 17.98 7.24 3.18
N SER A 20 17.84 8.10 4.19
CA SER A 20 18.62 8.02 5.42
C SER A 20 18.22 6.79 6.25
N PRO A 21 19.18 6.02 6.78
CA PRO A 21 18.90 4.91 7.70
C PRO A 21 18.59 5.39 9.13
N ASN A 22 18.70 6.69 9.41
CA ASN A 22 18.55 7.24 10.76
C ASN A 22 17.09 7.56 11.14
N TYR A 23 16.15 7.40 10.22
CA TYR A 23 14.73 7.68 10.41
C TYR A 23 13.89 6.48 9.96
N ASP A 24 12.58 6.55 10.25
CA ASP A 24 11.62 5.56 9.78
C ASP A 24 11.71 5.37 8.26
N SER A 25 11.60 4.12 7.81
CA SER A 25 11.71 3.73 6.39
C SER A 25 10.50 4.14 5.54
N MET A 26 9.64 5.02 6.05
CA MET A 26 8.43 5.49 5.36
C MET A 26 8.81 6.46 4.24
N ILE A 27 8.66 5.99 3.00
CA ILE A 27 9.00 6.77 1.80
C ILE A 27 7.79 7.44 1.13
N ALA A 28 6.59 6.89 1.30
CA ALA A 28 5.36 7.39 0.71
C ALA A 28 4.15 6.86 1.47
N LYS A 29 3.06 7.63 1.43
CA LYS A 29 1.73 7.23 1.86
C LYS A 29 0.79 7.24 0.65
N LEU A 30 0.16 6.10 0.39
CA LEU A 30 -0.88 5.96 -0.63
C LEU A 30 -2.25 6.04 0.04
N LEU A 31 -3.10 6.96 -0.42
CA LEU A 31 -4.48 7.08 0.01
C LEU A 31 -5.40 6.87 -1.18
N VAL A 32 -6.48 6.12 -0.95
CA VAL A 32 -7.53 5.90 -1.94
C VAL A 32 -8.89 6.24 -1.34
N HIS A 33 -9.69 6.98 -2.09
CA HIS A 33 -11.07 7.31 -1.75
C HIS A 33 -11.99 6.98 -2.92
N GLN A 34 -13.03 6.19 -2.65
CA GLN A 34 -14.08 5.80 -3.58
C GLN A 34 -15.41 5.70 -2.83
N PRO A 35 -16.56 5.62 -3.54
CA PRO A 35 -17.89 5.58 -2.91
C PRO A 35 -18.12 4.38 -1.98
N ASP A 36 -17.44 3.26 -2.21
CA ASP A 36 -17.60 2.03 -1.44
C ASP A 36 -16.27 1.29 -1.24
N ARG A 37 -16.26 0.31 -0.33
CA ARG A 37 -15.07 -0.44 0.04
C ARG A 37 -14.52 -1.27 -1.13
N GLU A 38 -15.37 -1.88 -1.93
CA GLU A 38 -14.92 -2.76 -3.03
C GLU A 38 -14.20 -1.95 -4.11
N THR A 39 -14.79 -0.82 -4.52
CA THR A 39 -14.17 0.09 -5.49
C THR A 39 -12.90 0.75 -4.94
N ALA A 40 -12.87 1.08 -3.64
CA ALA A 40 -11.67 1.57 -2.97
C ALA A 40 -10.54 0.53 -2.98
N LEU A 41 -10.83 -0.73 -2.64
CA LEU A 41 -9.86 -1.82 -2.65
C LEU A 41 -9.35 -2.13 -4.07
N ALA A 42 -10.24 -2.13 -5.07
CA ALA A 42 -9.86 -2.32 -6.47
C ALA A 42 -8.92 -1.19 -6.95
N THR A 43 -9.25 0.06 -6.60
CA THR A 43 -8.41 1.23 -6.93
C THR A 43 -7.07 1.20 -6.19
N MET A 44 -7.07 0.79 -4.91
CA MET A 44 -5.86 0.59 -4.10
C MET A 44 -4.94 -0.46 -4.72
N LYS A 45 -5.48 -1.61 -5.13
CA LYS A 45 -4.73 -2.67 -5.79
C LYS A 45 -4.05 -2.19 -7.08
N ARG A 46 -4.80 -1.51 -7.95
CA ARG A 46 -4.25 -0.89 -9.17
C ARG A 46 -3.11 0.09 -8.85
N ALA A 47 -3.35 1.02 -7.92
CA ALA A 47 -2.36 2.02 -7.55
C ALA A 47 -1.08 1.40 -6.96
N LEU A 48 -1.22 0.36 -6.12
CA LEU A 48 -0.09 -0.41 -5.60
C LEU A 48 0.72 -1.08 -6.73
N GLN A 49 0.05 -1.68 -7.71
CA GLN A 49 0.69 -2.33 -8.86
C GLN A 49 1.37 -1.36 -9.84
N GLU A 50 0.94 -0.09 -9.87
CA GLU A 50 1.51 0.96 -10.71
C GLU A 50 2.76 1.62 -10.11
N PHE A 51 3.04 1.43 -8.82
CA PHE A 51 4.28 1.92 -8.24
C PHE A 51 5.49 1.32 -8.96
N ARG A 52 6.49 2.17 -9.18
CA ARG A 52 7.81 1.80 -9.70
C ARG A 52 8.83 2.44 -8.78
N ILE A 53 9.34 1.66 -7.85
CA ILE A 53 10.33 2.07 -6.85
C ILE A 53 11.47 1.07 -6.95
N ALA A 54 12.67 1.58 -7.20
CA ALA A 54 13.89 0.80 -7.34
C ALA A 54 15.08 1.68 -6.91
N PRO A 55 16.18 1.07 -6.41
CA PRO A 55 16.46 -0.36 -6.32
C PRO A 55 16.02 -1.03 -5.00
N ILE A 56 15.34 -0.29 -4.11
CA ILE A 56 15.03 -0.78 -2.76
C ILE A 56 13.84 -1.74 -2.72
N LYS A 57 13.82 -2.62 -1.71
CA LYS A 57 12.63 -3.40 -1.36
C LYS A 57 11.58 -2.49 -0.72
N THR A 58 10.32 -2.86 -0.86
CA THR A 58 9.18 -2.10 -0.32
C THR A 58 8.16 -3.05 0.33
N THR A 59 7.24 -2.50 1.10
CA THR A 59 6.12 -3.23 1.70
C THR A 59 4.97 -3.50 0.73
N ILE A 60 5.06 -3.04 -0.53
CA ILE A 60 4.00 -3.18 -1.54
C ILE A 60 3.53 -4.63 -1.73
N PRO A 61 4.41 -5.66 -1.82
CA PRO A 61 3.96 -7.05 -1.97
C PRO A 61 3.09 -7.52 -0.81
N ALA A 62 3.49 -7.22 0.43
CA ALA A 62 2.72 -7.55 1.62
C ALA A 62 1.38 -6.80 1.64
N SER A 63 1.36 -5.50 1.29
CA SER A 63 0.13 -4.73 1.18
C SER A 63 -0.84 -5.31 0.15
N LEU A 64 -0.34 -5.80 -1.00
CA LEU A 64 -1.16 -6.46 -2.02
C LEU A 64 -1.79 -7.75 -1.49
N GLN A 65 -1.00 -8.59 -0.82
CA GLN A 65 -1.52 -9.82 -0.20
C GLN A 65 -2.60 -9.52 0.84
N ILE A 66 -2.37 -8.53 1.71
CA ILE A 66 -3.33 -8.12 2.74
C ILE A 66 -4.66 -7.67 2.13
N ILE A 67 -4.64 -6.77 1.14
CA ILE A 67 -5.90 -6.23 0.57
C ILE A 67 -6.66 -7.24 -0.31
N ASP A 68 -5.97 -8.28 -0.79
CA ASP A 68 -6.57 -9.37 -1.54
C ASP A 68 -7.10 -10.49 -0.63
N HIS A 69 -6.70 -10.54 0.64
CA HIS A 69 -7.14 -11.58 1.57
C HIS A 69 -8.66 -11.52 1.80
N PRO A 70 -9.40 -12.66 1.73
CA PRO A 70 -10.85 -12.68 1.89
C PRO A 70 -11.34 -12.02 3.18
N SER A 71 -10.70 -12.32 4.32
CA SER A 71 -11.06 -11.74 5.62
C SER A 71 -10.89 -10.23 5.63
N TYR A 72 -9.84 -9.70 5.00
CA TYR A 72 -9.65 -8.24 4.87
C TYR A 72 -10.73 -7.62 3.97
N ARG A 73 -11.03 -8.23 2.82
CA ARG A 73 -12.07 -7.72 1.90
C ARG A 73 -13.44 -7.68 2.58
N ASN A 74 -13.79 -8.73 3.33
CA ASN A 74 -15.05 -8.89 4.05
C ASN A 74 -15.10 -8.13 5.39
N ASN A 75 -14.03 -7.40 5.76
CA ASN A 75 -13.92 -6.67 7.03
C ASN A 75 -14.07 -7.58 8.27
N GLN A 76 -13.56 -8.80 8.18
CA GLN A 76 -13.51 -9.80 9.24
C GLN A 76 -12.08 -9.89 9.78
N ILE A 77 -11.61 -8.79 10.37
CA ILE A 77 -10.24 -8.66 10.87
C ILE A 77 -10.22 -8.07 12.28
N ASP A 78 -9.20 -8.42 13.04
CA ASP A 78 -8.87 -7.80 14.32
C ASP A 78 -7.36 -7.46 14.37
N THR A 79 -6.87 -7.12 15.55
CA THR A 79 -5.46 -6.73 15.73
C THR A 79 -4.46 -7.88 15.62
N GLY A 80 -4.91 -9.14 15.63
CA GLY A 80 -4.08 -10.34 15.46
C GLY A 80 -4.17 -10.97 14.06
N PHE A 81 -4.93 -10.37 13.14
CA PHE A 81 -5.17 -10.88 11.79
C PHE A 81 -3.88 -11.23 11.03
N LEU A 82 -2.85 -10.38 11.13
CA LEU A 82 -1.61 -10.61 10.40
C LEU A 82 -0.86 -11.83 10.94
N GLU A 83 -0.86 -12.01 12.25
CA GLU A 83 -0.20 -13.13 12.93
C GLU A 83 -0.93 -14.46 12.72
N SER A 84 -2.25 -14.44 12.53
CA SER A 84 -3.06 -15.66 12.41
C SER A 84 -3.28 -16.13 10.97
N GLU A 85 -3.36 -15.21 10.00
CA GLU A 85 -3.82 -15.51 8.62
C GLU A 85 -2.76 -15.25 7.54
N MET A 86 -1.65 -14.56 7.85
CA MET A 86 -0.67 -14.16 6.85
C MET A 86 0.68 -14.87 7.03
N GLU A 87 1.30 -15.25 5.91
CA GLU A 87 2.67 -15.73 5.84
C GLU A 87 3.48 -14.78 4.92
N PHE A 88 4.60 -14.26 5.41
CA PHE A 88 5.46 -13.29 4.71
C PHE A 88 6.88 -13.81 4.46
#